data_AF-A0A7R9XAZ7-F1
#
_entry.id   AF-A0A7R9XAZ7-F1
#
_cell.length_a   1.000
_cell.length_b   1.000
_cell.length_c   1.000
_cell.angle_alpha   90.00
_cell.angle_beta   90.00
_cell.angle_gamma   90.00
#
_symmetry.space_group_name_H-M   'P 1'
#
loop_
_entity.id
_entity.type
_entity.pdbx_description
1 polymer ?
#
loop_
_entity_poly.entity_id
_entity_poly.type
_entity_poly.pdbx_seq_one_letter_code
_entity_poly.pdbx_strand_id
1 'polypeptide(L)'
;AMITLRKQALRRYRRHHHQRDKIEAQTLKRAIDTQITDFRTHTWLKTLHNSSQTNDIYRLARNLRKTPQTAPAPLHYGGQVHITEQEQANALANHFRTQFQPRITAPGPTQRQRLD
;
A
#
# COMPACT_ATOMS: atom_id res chain seq x y z
N ALA A 1 4.61 26.66 -13.06
CA ALA A 1 5.56 26.71 -14.18
C ALA A 1 5.53 25.47 -15.09
N MET A 2 5.71 24.24 -14.59
CA MET A 2 5.80 23.06 -15.47
C MET A 2 4.49 22.64 -16.15
N ILE A 3 3.34 22.80 -15.47
CA ILE A 3 2.02 22.49 -16.05
C ILE A 3 1.72 23.39 -17.27
N THR A 4 2.08 24.67 -17.18
CA THR A 4 1.91 25.63 -18.28
C THR A 4 2.83 25.31 -19.46
N LEU A 5 4.09 24.95 -19.19
CA LEU A 5 5.06 24.50 -20.21
C LEU A 5 4.57 23.25 -20.96
N ARG A 6 4.07 22.23 -20.24
CA ARG A 6 3.50 21.01 -20.86
C ARG A 6 2.34 21.34 -21.81
N LYS A 7 1.45 22.26 -21.40
CA LYS A 7 0.32 22.70 -22.23
C LYS A 7 0.80 23.43 -23.50
N GLN A 8 1.84 24.25 -23.40
CA GLN A 8 2.42 24.94 -24.55
C GLN A 8 3.06 23.95 -25.54
N ALA A 9 3.87 22.99 -25.07
CA ALA A 9 4.48 21.97 -25.92
C ALA A 9 3.43 21.13 -26.67
N LEU A 10 2.36 20.71 -25.99
CA LEU A 10 1.25 19.99 -26.64
C LEU A 10 0.53 20.82 -27.70
N ARG A 11 0.36 22.12 -27.47
CA ARG A 11 -0.25 23.03 -28.45
C ARG A 11 0.63 23.18 -29.69
N ARG A 12 1.95 23.32 -29.53
CA ARG A 12 2.90 23.37 -30.65
C ARG A 12 2.89 22.05 -31.45
N TYR A 13 2.97 20.91 -30.76
CA TYR A 13 2.88 19.60 -31.40
C TYR A 13 1.60 19.42 -32.21
N ARG A 14 0.43 19.79 -31.66
CA ARG A 14 -0.85 19.62 -32.38
C ARG A 14 -0.97 20.49 -33.63
N ARG A 15 -0.30 21.65 -33.68
CA ARG A 15 -0.32 22.54 -34.84
C ARG A 15 0.65 22.13 -35.93
N HIS A 16 1.82 21.59 -35.55
CA HIS A 16 2.93 21.37 -36.48
C HIS A 16 3.44 19.92 -36.54
N HIS A 17 2.80 18.99 -35.82
CA HIS A 17 3.15 17.57 -35.71
C HIS A 17 4.63 17.26 -35.39
N HIS A 18 5.33 18.17 -34.71
CA HIS A 18 6.74 18.00 -34.37
C HIS A 18 6.99 16.96 -33.27
N GLN A 19 7.64 15.86 -33.62
CA GLN A 19 7.94 14.76 -32.68
C GLN A 19 8.72 15.22 -31.43
N ARG A 20 9.59 16.22 -31.56
CA ARG A 20 10.36 16.79 -30.43
C ARG A 20 9.44 17.38 -29.35
N ASP A 21 8.41 18.14 -29.73
CA ASP A 21 7.45 18.72 -28.80
C ASP A 21 6.62 17.65 -28.07
N LYS A 22 6.29 16.54 -28.76
CA LYS A 22 5.61 15.39 -28.13
C LYS A 22 6.48 14.76 -27.04
N ILE A 23 7.76 14.54 -27.35
CA ILE A 23 8.73 13.98 -26.39
C ILE A 23 8.88 14.93 -25.20
N GLU A 24 9.06 16.22 -25.44
CA GLU A 24 9.16 17.24 -24.38
C GLU A 24 7.93 17.24 -23.47
N ALA A 25 6.72 17.20 -24.03
CA ALA A 25 5.49 17.13 -23.26
C ALA A 25 5.39 15.84 -22.41
N GLN A 26 5.88 14.71 -22.93
CA GLN A 26 5.94 13.44 -22.22
C GLN A 26 6.92 13.51 -21.04
N THR A 27 8.10 14.10 -21.25
CA THR A 27 9.12 14.31 -20.21
C THR A 27 8.60 15.21 -19.10
N LEU A 28 7.96 16.33 -19.45
CA LEU A 28 7.33 17.23 -18.48
C LEU A 28 6.21 16.55 -17.70
N LYS A 29 5.42 15.67 -18.35
CA LYS A 29 4.40 14.88 -17.65
C LYS A 29 5.04 13.98 -16.59
N ARG A 30 6.09 13.23 -16.94
CA ARG A 30 6.79 12.34 -15.99
C ARG A 30 7.34 13.13 -14.80
N ALA A 31 7.99 14.26 -15.06
CA ALA A 31 8.52 15.12 -13.99
C ALA A 31 7.43 15.62 -13.02
N ILE A 32 6.27 16.03 -13.54
CA ILE A 32 5.11 16.44 -12.72
C ILE A 32 4.61 15.25 -11.89
N ASP A 33 4.46 14.08 -12.49
CA ASP A 33 3.97 12.87 -11.80
C ASP A 33 4.93 12.46 -10.66
N THR A 34 6.25 12.55 -10.89
CA THR A 34 7.28 12.31 -9.86
C THR A 34 7.14 13.31 -8.71
N GLN A 35 7.06 14.62 -8.98
CA GLN A 35 6.91 15.62 -7.91
C GLN A 35 5.62 15.46 -7.10
N ILE A 36 4.52 15.06 -7.74
CA ILE A 36 3.27 14.76 -7.04
C ILE A 36 3.45 13.55 -6.12
N THR A 37 4.15 12.53 -6.59
CA THR A 37 4.43 11.32 -5.82
C THR A 37 5.32 11.66 -4.62
N ASP A 38 6.39 12.42 -4.83
CA ASP A 38 7.31 12.87 -3.77
C ASP A 38 6.60 13.74 -2.73
N PHE A 39 5.72 14.63 -3.18
CA PHE A 39 4.89 15.43 -2.27
C PHE A 39 3.96 14.57 -1.43
N ARG A 40 3.34 13.54 -2.04
CA ARG A 40 2.45 12.61 -1.34
C ARG A 40 3.22 11.76 -0.32
N THR A 41 4.37 11.20 -0.69
CA THR A 41 5.21 10.44 0.23
C THR A 41 5.73 11.30 1.37
N HIS A 42 6.20 12.51 1.10
CA HIS A 42 6.66 13.41 2.15
C HIS A 42 5.51 13.85 3.09
N THR A 43 4.34 14.17 2.55
CA THR A 43 3.14 14.45 3.36
C THR A 43 2.72 13.26 4.21
N TRP A 44 2.78 12.05 3.65
CA TRP A 44 2.50 10.81 4.36
C TRP A 44 3.50 10.54 5.48
N LEU A 45 4.80 10.69 5.21
CA LEU A 45 5.86 10.53 6.21
C LEU A 45 5.70 11.54 7.36
N LYS A 46 5.35 12.80 7.06
CA LYS A 46 5.01 13.79 8.09
C LYS A 46 3.80 13.36 8.93
N THR A 47 2.77 12.81 8.27
CA THR A 47 1.58 12.32 8.97
C THR A 47 1.93 11.14 9.88
N LEU A 48 2.75 10.20 9.42
CA LEU A 48 3.25 9.08 10.21
C LEU A 48 4.08 9.55 11.40
N HIS A 49 5.02 10.49 11.19
CA HIS A 49 5.85 11.04 12.26
C HIS A 49 5.02 11.73 13.34
N ASN A 50 4.00 12.50 12.96
CA ASN A 50 3.10 13.14 13.91
C ASN A 50 2.19 12.13 14.63
N SER A 51 1.80 11.05 13.96
CA SER A 51 0.94 10.00 14.52
C SER A 51 1.65 9.05 15.47
N SER A 52 2.98 8.95 15.45
CA SER A 52 3.72 8.12 16.41
C SER A 52 3.66 8.68 17.84
N GLN A 53 3.12 9.90 18.02
CA GLN A 53 2.93 10.54 19.32
C GLN A 53 1.48 10.47 19.84
N THR A 54 0.52 9.89 19.09
CA THR A 54 -0.91 9.88 19.47
C THR A 54 -1.62 8.57 19.13
N ASN A 55 -2.76 8.30 19.78
CA ASN A 55 -3.65 7.14 19.60
C ASN A 55 -4.21 6.91 18.16
N ASP A 56 -3.73 7.66 17.16
CA ASP A 56 -4.18 7.60 15.76
C ASP A 56 -3.62 6.41 14.96
N ILE A 57 -2.73 5.60 15.56
CA ILE A 57 -2.21 4.35 14.96
C ILE A 57 -3.34 3.45 14.45
N TYR A 58 -4.46 3.38 15.19
CA TYR A 58 -5.64 2.60 14.78
C TYR A 58 -6.33 3.13 13.52
N ARG A 59 -6.38 4.45 13.32
CA ARG A 59 -6.97 5.06 12.11
C ARG A 59 -6.08 4.84 10.89
N LEU A 60 -4.76 4.90 11.08
CA LEU A 60 -3.77 4.57 10.05
C LEU A 60 -3.86 3.10 9.62
N ALA A 61 -3.87 2.17 10.58
CA ALA A 61 -4.00 0.74 10.32
C ALA A 61 -5.32 0.41 9.59
N ARG A 62 -6.43 1.09 9.94
CA ARG A 62 -7.72 0.91 9.26
C ARG A 62 -7.69 1.37 7.80
N ASN A 63 -6.96 2.45 7.48
CA ASN A 63 -6.87 2.96 6.12
C ASN A 63 -5.99 2.08 5.22
N LEU A 64 -4.90 1.52 5.76
CA LEU A 64 -4.07 0.53 5.05
C LEU A 64 -4.87 -0.71 4.66
N ARG A 65 -5.81 -1.13 5.53
CA ARG A 65 -6.67 -2.30 5.32
C ARG A 65 -7.73 -2.11 4.22
N LYS A 66 -8.03 -0.87 3.82
CA LYS A 66 -9.06 -0.54 2.82
C LYS A 66 -8.54 -0.52 1.39
N THR A 67 -7.23 -0.41 1.20
CA THR A 67 -6.58 -0.61 -0.09
C THR A 67 -6.28 -2.09 -0.26
N PRO A 68 -6.89 -2.80 -1.22
CA PRO A 68 -6.42 -4.13 -1.58
C PRO A 68 -5.00 -3.97 -2.14
N GLN A 69 -4.02 -4.21 -1.28
CA GLN A 69 -2.62 -4.24 -1.64
C GLN A 69 -2.41 -5.57 -2.37
N THR A 70 -2.43 -5.53 -3.70
CA THR A 70 -1.98 -6.63 -4.53
C THR A 70 -0.59 -6.99 -4.03
N ALA A 71 -0.43 -8.22 -3.50
CA ALA A 71 0.85 -8.67 -2.98
C ALA A 71 1.92 -8.41 -4.05
N PRO A 72 3.04 -7.73 -3.72
CA PRO A 72 4.12 -7.58 -4.68
C PRO A 72 4.56 -8.98 -5.09
N ALA A 73 4.70 -9.20 -6.40
CA ALA A 73 5.16 -10.49 -6.92
C ALA A 73 6.52 -10.83 -6.28
N PRO A 74 6.76 -12.09 -5.89
CA PRO A 74 8.02 -12.49 -5.30
C PRO A 74 9.17 -12.14 -6.24
N LEU A 75 10.21 -11.51 -5.69
CA LEU A 75 11.40 -11.12 -6.45
C LEU A 75 12.24 -12.37 -6.74
N HIS A 76 12.20 -12.84 -7.99
CA HIS A 76 13.08 -13.92 -8.45
C HIS A 76 14.41 -13.32 -8.95
N TYR A 77 15.50 -13.57 -8.23
CA TYR A 77 16.86 -13.28 -8.70
C TYR A 77 17.71 -14.56 -8.62
N GLY A 78 18.31 -14.97 -9.74
CA GLY A 78 19.33 -16.04 -9.76
C GLY A 78 18.88 -17.45 -9.33
N GLY A 79 17.59 -17.78 -9.41
CA GLY A 79 17.09 -19.12 -9.04
C GLY A 79 16.92 -19.35 -7.53
N GLN A 80 17.16 -18.33 -6.71
CA GLN A 80 16.81 -18.34 -5.28
C GLN A 80 15.50 -17.60 -5.06
N VAL A 81 14.58 -18.23 -4.33
CA VAL A 81 13.31 -17.62 -3.91
C VAL A 81 13.60 -16.71 -2.73
N HIS A 82 13.64 -15.40 -2.97
CA HIS A 82 13.72 -14.42 -1.90
C HIS A 82 12.32 -14.21 -1.33
N ILE A 83 12.04 -14.88 -0.21
CA ILE A 83 10.81 -14.69 0.55
C ILE A 83 10.81 -13.26 1.08
N THR A 84 9.84 -12.47 0.66
CA THR A 84 9.68 -11.08 1.10
C THR A 84 9.39 -11.03 2.60
N GLU A 85 9.76 -9.94 3.28
CA GLU A 85 9.44 -9.75 4.71
C GLU A 85 7.93 -9.92 4.99
N GLN A 86 7.09 -9.57 4.01
CA GLN A 86 5.64 -9.74 4.08
C GLN A 86 5.21 -11.21 4.04
N GLU A 87 5.84 -12.05 3.21
CA GLU A 87 5.58 -13.50 3.20
C GLU A 87 6.05 -14.17 4.48
N GLN A 88 7.19 -13.73 5.05
CA GLN A 88 7.65 -14.20 6.37
C GLN A 88 6.66 -13.80 7.48
N ALA A 89 6.20 -12.56 7.49
CA ALA A 89 5.21 -12.09 8.46
C ALA A 89 3.88 -12.86 8.36
N ASN A 90 3.42 -13.16 7.14
CA ASN A 90 2.22 -13.96 6.91
C ASN A 90 2.39 -15.42 7.38
N ALA A 91 3.56 -16.02 7.13
CA ALA A 91 3.86 -17.37 7.60
C ALA A 91 3.85 -17.45 9.13
N LEU A 92 4.47 -16.48 9.80
CA LEU A 92 4.47 -16.37 11.26
C LEU A 92 3.06 -16.14 11.81
N ALA A 93 2.27 -15.24 11.20
CA ALA A 93 0.89 -14.98 11.61
C ALA A 93 0.01 -16.24 11.50
N ASN A 94 0.18 -17.03 10.43
CA ASN A 94 -0.53 -18.29 10.25
C ASN A 94 -0.13 -19.33 11.29
N HIS A 95 1.17 -19.43 11.61
CA HIS A 95 1.69 -20.31 12.64
C HIS A 95 1.17 -19.95 14.04
N PHE A 96 1.16 -18.66 14.40
CA PHE A 96 0.58 -18.22 15.67
C PHE A 96 -0.93 -18.46 15.73
N ARG A 97 -1.64 -18.28 14.62
CA ARG A 97 -3.08 -18.54 14.56
C ARG A 97 -3.41 -20.02 14.76
N THR A 98 -2.59 -20.95 14.29
CA THR A 98 -2.81 -22.38 14.52
C THR A 98 -2.44 -22.80 15.93
N GLN A 99 -1.36 -22.24 16.50
CA GLN A 99 -0.94 -22.57 17.87
C GLN A 99 -1.82 -21.97 18.96
N PHE A 100 -2.29 -20.74 18.77
CA PHE A 100 -3.06 -19.98 19.76
C PHE A 100 -4.55 -19.88 19.43
N GLN A 101 -5.05 -20.76 18.56
CA GLN A 101 -6.49 -20.88 18.36
C GLN A 101 -7.13 -21.30 19.69
N PRO A 102 -8.06 -20.50 20.25
CA PRO A 102 -8.76 -20.90 21.46
C PRO A 102 -9.49 -22.19 21.15
N ARG A 103 -9.17 -23.25 21.91
CA ARG A 103 -9.95 -24.49 21.85
C ARG A 103 -11.37 -24.09 22.18
N ILE A 104 -12.26 -24.17 21.21
CA ILE A 104 -13.70 -24.07 21.44
C ILE A 104 -14.05 -25.31 22.25
N THR A 105 -13.89 -25.25 23.57
CA THR A 105 -14.52 -26.19 24.49
C THR A 105 -16.00 -26.06 24.21
N ALA A 106 -16.54 -27.06 23.50
CA ALA A 106 -17.97 -27.20 23.33
C ALA A 106 -18.66 -26.99 24.69
N PRO A 107 -19.80 -26.28 24.75
CA PRO A 107 -20.53 -26.18 25.99
C PRO A 107 -20.85 -27.61 26.46
N GLY A 108 -20.29 -27.99 27.61
CA GLY A 108 -20.57 -29.27 28.24
C GLY A 108 -22.08 -29.43 28.48
N PRO A 109 -22.59 -30.67 28.53
CA PRO A 109 -24.00 -30.91 28.77
C PRO A 109 -24.38 -30.30 30.12
N THR A 110 -25.29 -29.32 30.08
CA THR A 110 -25.88 -28.70 31.27
C THR A 110 -26.50 -29.80 32.13
N GLN A 111 -25.87 -30.15 33.26
CA GLN A 111 -26.51 -30.94 34.30
C GLN A 111 -27.68 -30.11 34.85
N ARG A 112 -28.88 -30.37 34.35
CA ARG A 112 -30.11 -30.03 35.07
C ARG A 112 -30.33 -31.13 36.10
N GLN A 113 -29.73 -30.98 37.28
CA GLN A 113 -30.25 -31.64 38.48
C GLN A 113 -31.65 -31.07 38.72
N ARG A 114 -32.68 -31.88 38.45
CA ARG A 114 -34.00 -31.67 39.04
C ARG A 114 -33.89 -32.18 40.47
N LEU A 115 -34.02 -31.26 41.43
CA LEU A 115 -34.50 -31.61 42.75
C LEU A 115 -36.00 -31.87 42.60
N ASP A 116 -36.41 -33.11 42.87
CA ASP A 116 -37.68 -33.49 43.47
C ASP A 116 -37.46 -34.84 44.17
#